data_AF-A0A3M7P868-F1
#
_entry.id   AF-A0A3M7P868-F1
#
_cell.length_a   1.000
_cell.length_b   1.000
_cell.length_c   1.000
_cell.angle_alpha   90.00
_cell.angle_beta   90.00
_cell.angle_gamma   90.00
#
_symmetry.space_group_name_H-M   'P 1'
#
loop_
_entity.id
_entity.type
_entity.pdbx_description
1 polymer ?
#
loop_
_entity_poly.entity_id
_entity_poly.type
_entity_poly.pdbx_seq_one_letter_code
_entity_poly.pdbx_strand_id
1 'polypeptide(L)' 'IFFKYLPFGVELLKYADDILAYIGGNTFGNIPQEIVDAVQRRCVDNKMRLNVGKCKMIFINPPRVLG' A
#
# COMPACT_ATOMS: atom_id res chain seq x y z
N ILE A 1 2.78 -8.87 -11.27
CA ILE A 1 3.29 -7.70 -12.03
C ILE A 1 3.56 -6.47 -11.15
N PHE A 2 2.97 -6.34 -9.96
CA PHE A 2 3.24 -5.22 -9.03
C PHE A 2 4.56 -5.30 -8.24
N PHE A 3 5.23 -6.46 -8.25
CA PHE A 3 6.31 -6.78 -7.31
C PHE A 3 7.62 -5.99 -7.50
N LYS A 4 7.84 -5.31 -8.63
CA LYS A 4 9.14 -4.68 -8.92
C LYS A 4 9.38 -3.37 -8.15
N TYR A 5 8.34 -2.78 -7.56
CA TYR A 5 8.41 -1.48 -6.89
C TYR A 5 8.04 -1.52 -5.40
N LEU A 6 7.84 -2.72 -4.85
CA LEU A 6 7.41 -2.85 -3.46
C LEU A 6 8.62 -2.96 -2.52
N PRO A 7 8.62 -2.23 -1.40
CA PRO A 7 9.61 -2.44 -0.35
C PRO A 7 9.46 -3.83 0.28
N PHE A 8 10.53 -4.31 0.89
CA PHE A 8 10.58 -5.64 1.52
C PHE A 8 9.55 -5.73 2.66
N GLY A 9 8.82 -6.85 2.75
CA GLY A 9 7.79 -7.05 3.78
C GLY A 9 6.40 -6.47 3.45
N VAL A 10 6.17 -6.06 2.19
CA VAL A 10 4.84 -5.63 1.72
C VAL A 10 4.16 -6.73 0.91
N GLU A 11 2.94 -7.08 1.33
CA GLU A 11 2.04 -7.95 0.57
C GLU A 11 0.92 -7.12 -0.07
N LEU A 12 0.67 -7.33 -1.36
CA LEU A 12 -0.44 -6.67 -2.06
C LEU A 12 -1.57 -7.64 -2.38
N LEU A 13 -2.78 -7.25 -2.01
CA LEU A 13 -4.01 -7.85 -2.51
C LEU A 13 -4.67 -6.91 -3.51
N LYS A 14 -5.22 -7.46 -4.59
CA LYS A 14 -5.93 -6.71 -5.62
C LYS A 14 -7.34 -7.29 -5.80
N TYR A 15 -8.33 -6.42 -5.86
CA TYR A 15 -9.69 -6.75 -6.23
C TYR A 15 -10.24 -5.67 -7.17
N ALA A 16 -10.59 -6.03 -8.42
CA ALA A 16 -11.00 -5.06 -9.44
C ALA A 16 -10.00 -3.88 -9.60
N ASP A 17 -10.44 -2.65 -9.34
CA ASP A 17 -9.62 -1.43 -9.29
C ASP A 17 -9.01 -1.11 -7.92
N ASP A 18 -9.43 -1.83 -6.87
CA ASP A 18 -8.93 -1.67 -5.51
C ASP A 18 -7.63 -2.45 -5.27
N ILE A 19 -6.72 -1.82 -4.53
CA ILE A 19 -5.45 -2.40 -4.09
C ILE A 19 -5.33 -2.20 -2.58
N LEU A 20 -5.04 -3.28 -1.86
CA LEU A 20 -4.73 -3.28 -0.43
C LEU A 20 -3.27 -3.69 -0.23
N ALA A 21 -2.53 -2.90 0.54
CA ALA A 21 -1.13 -3.19 0.89
C ALA A 21 -1.03 -3.49 2.39
N TYR A 22 -0.58 -4.70 2.74
CA TYR A 22 -0.20 -5.06 4.09
C TYR A 22 1.27 -4.76 4.29
N ILE A 23 1.57 -3.92 5.26
CA ILE A 23 2.93 -3.52 5.60
C ILE A 23 3.24 -4.13 6.97
N GLY A 24 4.09 -5.15 7.01
CA GLY A 24 4.50 -5.81 8.23
C GLY A 24 5.72 -5.16 8.89
N GLY A 25 5.75 -5.14 10.22
CA GLY A 25 6.91 -4.70 11.02
C GLY A 25 6.87 -3.21 11.42
N ASN A 26 7.90 -2.78 12.14
CA ASN A 26 8.05 -1.42 12.67
C ASN A 26 8.52 -0.44 11.59
N THR A 27 7.89 -0.47 10.42
CA THR A 27 8.20 0.41 9.29
C THR A 27 7.54 1.78 9.49
N PHE A 28 7.95 2.46 10.57
CA PHE A 28 7.70 3.88 10.75
C PHE A 28 8.65 4.64 9.82
N GLY A 29 8.16 5.00 8.63
CA GLY A 29 8.94 5.67 7.59
C GLY A 29 8.07 6.03 6.38
N ASN A 30 8.70 6.31 5.24
CA ASN A 30 8.01 6.77 4.02
C ASN A 30 7.39 5.64 3.18
N ILE A 31 7.41 4.38 3.65
CA ILE A 31 6.94 3.21 2.89
C ILE A 31 5.50 3.36 2.36
N PRO A 32 4.51 3.83 3.14
CA PRO A 32 3.18 4.06 2.59
C PRO A 32 3.18 5.04 1.41
N GLN A 33 3.99 6.10 1.48
CA GLN A 33 4.12 7.08 0.40
C GLN A 33 4.80 6.47 -0.82
N GLU A 34 5.87 5.70 -0.62
CA GLU A 34 6.57 4.99 -1.70
C GLU A 34 5.66 4.03 -2.47
N ILE A 35 4.78 3.31 -1.75
CA ILE A 35 3.77 2.43 -2.36
C ILE A 35 2.78 3.25 -3.20
N VAL A 36 2.26 4.35 -2.65
CA VAL A 36 1.32 5.23 -3.39
C VAL A 36 1.97 5.78 -4.65
N ASP A 37 3.22 6.24 -4.57
CA ASP A 37 3.96 6.79 -5.70
C ASP A 37 4.23 5.73 -6.78
N ALA A 38 4.54 4.49 -6.38
CA ALA A 38 4.73 3.37 -7.30
C ALA A 38 3.43 2.98 -8.01
N VAL A 39 2.32 2.88 -7.27
CA VAL A 39 1.00 2.59 -7.85
C VAL A 39 0.56 3.72 -8.78
N GLN A 40 0.76 4.97 -8.39
CA GLN A 40 0.46 6.15 -9.22
C GLN A 40 1.24 6.12 -10.54
N ARG A 41 2.56 5.87 -10.50
CA ARG A 41 3.39 5.73 -11.71
C ARG A 41 2.84 4.65 -12.63
N ARG A 42 2.46 3.49 -12.08
CA ARG A 42 1.87 2.41 -12.85
C ARG A 42 0.52 2.80 -13.46
N CYS A 43 -0.34 3.50 -12.74
CA CYS A 43 -1.59 4.01 -13.28
C CYS A 43 -1.33 4.91 -14.51
N VAL A 44 -0.38 5.83 -14.42
CA VAL A 44 0.01 6.73 -15.53
C VAL A 44 0.46 5.93 -16.75
N ASP A 45 1.34 4.93 -16.58
CA ASP A 45 1.81 4.06 -17.68
C ASP A 45 0.66 3.34 -18.39
N ASN A 46 -0.43 3.05 -17.67
CA ASN A 46 -1.60 2.35 -18.20
C ASN A 46 -2.74 3.31 -18.59
N LYS A 47 -2.48 4.62 -18.69
CA LYS A 47 -3.49 5.65 -19.00
C LYS A 47 -4.66 5.68 -18.01
N MET A 48 -4.40 5.33 -16.76
CA MET A 48 -5.33 5.37 -15.64
C MET A 48 -4.94 6.46 -14.65
N ARG A 49 -5.88 6.84 -13.77
CA ARG A 49 -5.64 7.80 -12.68
C ARG A 49 -5.95 7.14 -11.34
N LEU A 50 -4.99 7.14 -10.42
CA LEU A 50 -5.25 6.74 -9.04
C LEU A 50 -6.17 7.77 -8.38
N ASN A 51 -7.21 7.28 -7.70
CA ASN A 51 -8.07 8.13 -6.91
C ASN A 51 -7.46 8.35 -5.52
N VAL A 52 -6.58 9.36 -5.42
CA VAL A 52 -5.87 9.68 -4.18
C VAL A 52 -6.82 9.99 -3.01
N GLY A 53 -8.02 10.52 -3.28
CA GLY A 53 -9.03 10.79 -2.26
C GLY A 53 -9.62 9.53 -1.61
N LYS A 54 -9.46 8.35 -2.24
CA LYS A 54 -9.83 7.04 -1.68
C LYS A 54 -8.68 6.31 -1.01
N CYS A 55 -7.43 6.73 -1.23
CA CYS A 55 -6.26 6.12 -0.60
C CYS A 55 -6.25 6.43 0.91
N LYS A 56 -6.26 5.39 1.74
CA LYS A 56 -6.28 5.52 3.20
C LYS A 56 -5.24 4.58 3.81
N MET A 57 -4.51 5.09 4.81
CA MET A 57 -3.70 4.25 5.69
C MET A 57 -4.59 3.74 6.83
N ILE A 58 -4.56 2.44 7.06
CA ILE A 58 -5.30 1.79 8.15
C ILE A 58 -4.28 1.19 9.10
N PHE A 59 -4.25 1.70 10.33
CA PHE A 59 -3.40 1.15 11.39
C PHE A 59 -4.16 0.03 12.09
N ILE A 60 -3.66 -1.20 11.96
CA ILE A 60 -4.15 -2.33 12.73
C ILE A 60 -3.29 -2.37 14.00
N ASN A 61 -3.81 -1.85 15.11
CA ASN A 61 -3.14 -2.02 16.39
C ASN A 61 -3.05 -3.53 16.68
N PRO A 62 -1.91 -4.03 17.19
CA PRO A 62 -1.89 -5.38 17.74
C PRO A 62 -2.95 -5.46 18.84
N PRO A 63 -3.64 -6.60 19.01
CA PRO A 63 -4.59 -6.77 20.10
C PRO A 63 -3.89 -6.38 21.40
N ARG A 64 -4.43 -5.38 22.11
CA ARG A 64 -3.96 -5.09 23.47
C ARG A 64 -4.21 -6.36 24.26
N VAL A 65 -3.14 -7.04 24.64
CA VAL A 65 -3.23 -8.08 25.68
C VAL A 65 -3.72 -7.33 26.91
N LEU A 66 -4.97 -7.55 27.30
CA LEU A 66 -5.46 -7.16 28.62
C LEU A 66 -4.73 -8.07 29.60
N GLY A 67 -3.57 -7.62 30.06
CA GLY A 67 -2.81 -8.21 31.17
C GLY A 67 -3.00 -7.36 32.41
#